data_AF-A0A7G5ZLP6-F1
#
_entry.id   AF-A0A7G5ZLP6-F1
#
_cell.length_a   1.000
_cell.length_b   1.000
_cell.length_c   1.000
_cell.angle_alpha   90.00
_cell.angle_beta   90.00
_cell.angle_gamma   90.00
#
_symmetry.space_group_name_H-M   'P 1'
#
loop_
_entity.id
_entity.type
_entity.pdbx_description
1 polymer ?
#
loop_
_entity_poly.entity_id
_entity_poly.type
_entity_poly.pdbx_seq_one_letter_code
_entity_poly.pdbx_strand_id
1 'polypeptide(L)'
;MHAAPCAAVLAHESSALLLERLTVARRPGSSRWISTNADAVHCQGGRRGPQIVGCRFEGMHDDGINLYVHAMRVVEPRDSRTIVVDGAAPIETGDVLQFVDADSGAVLAETKVEAVGEGAQRAVQVAEELPDAVTAGTAVYNRSNALPGFRIDSCRFHDFRGIGVRLKASAGIIADSRFEGLSGCGLWIANDPGWSEGPLGSRDVEVVGNRFVGTPGDTSLQAWPHSAATVMIELFSGDDGPAAARAHERIVLRDNDIQQTARSAVFVGGASDVVIDDLRVQERAGVSWLATRGADLRVTGISGDIR
;
A
#
# COMPACT_ATOMS: atom_id res chain seq x y z
N MET A 1 -19.00 11.78 8.53
CA MET A 1 -18.70 12.74 7.44
C MET A 1 -19.56 12.37 6.24
N HIS A 2 -20.32 13.32 5.69
CA HIS A 2 -21.27 13.06 4.59
C HIS A 2 -20.95 13.77 3.28
N ALA A 3 -19.95 14.65 3.30
CA ALA A 3 -19.39 15.32 2.15
C ALA A 3 -18.02 15.88 2.51
N ALA A 4 -17.13 15.91 1.52
CA ALA A 4 -15.87 16.65 1.55
C ALA A 4 -15.52 17.05 0.11
N PRO A 5 -14.92 18.25 -0.10
CA PRO A 5 -14.52 18.70 -1.43
C PRO A 5 -13.33 17.90 -2.01
N CYS A 6 -12.64 17.14 -1.16
CA CYS A 6 -11.57 16.19 -1.47
C CYS A 6 -11.76 14.92 -0.62
N ALA A 7 -10.69 14.38 -0.03
CA ALA A 7 -10.77 13.26 0.90
C ALA A 7 -11.44 13.66 2.22
N ALA A 8 -11.96 12.68 2.97
CA ALA A 8 -12.58 12.95 4.27
C ALA A 8 -11.53 13.33 5.34
N VAL A 9 -10.45 12.55 5.43
CA VAL A 9 -9.32 12.81 6.33
C VAL A 9 -8.04 12.81 5.52
N LEU A 10 -7.36 13.96 5.50
CA LEU A 10 -6.00 14.12 4.97
C LEU A 10 -5.05 14.29 6.16
N ALA A 11 -4.17 13.32 6.37
CA ALA A 11 -3.15 13.36 7.41
C ALA A 11 -1.78 13.45 6.74
N HIS A 12 -1.08 14.57 6.95
CA HIS A 12 0.25 14.82 6.42
C HIS A 12 1.24 14.87 7.58
N GLU A 13 2.35 14.14 7.46
CA GLU A 13 3.42 14.04 8.46
C GLU A 13 2.90 13.83 9.89
N SER A 14 1.91 12.92 10.00
CA SER A 14 1.12 12.71 11.21
C SER A 14 1.42 11.35 11.81
N SER A 15 2.00 11.34 13.01
CA SER A 15 2.36 10.10 13.70
C SER A 15 1.24 9.63 14.64
N ALA A 16 0.87 8.35 14.56
CA ALA A 16 -0.13 7.69 15.41
C ALA A 16 -1.52 8.34 15.40
N LEU A 17 -2.00 8.67 14.19
CA LEU A 17 -3.39 9.07 13.99
C LEU A 17 -4.34 7.97 14.48
N LEU A 18 -5.31 8.32 15.33
CA LEU A 18 -6.38 7.42 15.75
C LEU A 18 -7.70 7.84 15.10
N LEU A 19 -8.27 6.95 14.30
CA LEU A 19 -9.62 7.06 13.76
C LEU A 19 -10.45 5.90 14.30
N GLU A 20 -11.34 6.20 15.24
CA GLU A 20 -12.16 5.20 15.90
C GLU A 20 -13.65 5.46 15.62
N ARG A 21 -14.37 4.44 15.14
CA ARG A 21 -15.81 4.51 14.82
C ARG A 21 -16.18 5.66 13.87
N LEU A 22 -15.23 6.07 13.02
CA LEU A 22 -15.48 7.09 12.00
C LEU A 22 -16.40 6.52 10.93
N THR A 23 -17.44 7.27 10.55
CA THR A 23 -18.27 6.95 9.40
C THR A 23 -18.10 8.01 8.31
N VAL A 24 -17.61 7.60 7.14
CA VAL A 24 -17.65 8.37 5.88
C VAL A 24 -18.69 7.70 5.00
N ALA A 25 -19.84 8.34 4.81
CA ALA A 25 -20.96 7.73 4.11
C ALA A 25 -21.89 8.76 3.50
N ARG A 26 -22.67 8.38 2.50
CA ARG A 26 -23.77 9.21 1.97
C ARG A 26 -24.66 9.70 3.12
N ARG A 27 -25.22 10.90 2.97
CA ARG A 27 -26.15 11.42 3.98
C ARG A 27 -27.42 10.55 4.00
N PRO A 28 -27.82 9.97 5.15
CA PRO A 28 -29.06 9.21 5.24
C PRO A 28 -30.27 10.03 4.79
N GLY A 29 -31.17 9.41 4.03
CA GLY A 29 -32.37 10.05 3.50
C GLY A 29 -32.13 11.08 2.39
N SER A 30 -30.90 11.22 1.90
CA SER A 30 -30.60 12.07 0.73
C SER A 30 -30.63 11.26 -0.57
N SER A 31 -30.80 11.95 -1.70
CA SER A 31 -30.65 11.40 -3.05
C SER A 31 -29.19 11.41 -3.55
N ARG A 32 -28.21 11.64 -2.66
CA ARG A 32 -26.80 11.70 -3.05
C ARG A 32 -26.26 10.30 -3.32
N TRP A 33 -25.58 10.16 -4.44
CA TRP A 33 -24.84 8.94 -4.79
C TRP A 33 -23.45 8.87 -4.15
N ILE A 34 -22.88 10.04 -3.87
CA ILE A 34 -21.48 10.19 -3.44
C ILE A 34 -21.42 10.79 -2.01
N SER A 35 -20.48 10.30 -1.21
CA SER A 35 -20.08 10.90 0.06
C SER A 35 -18.98 11.95 -0.18
N THR A 36 -17.72 11.55 -0.34
CA THR A 36 -16.56 12.44 -0.56
C THR A 36 -16.08 12.41 -2.00
N ASN A 37 -15.50 13.54 -2.45
CA ASN A 37 -15.02 13.69 -3.82
C ASN A 37 -13.70 12.96 -4.10
N ALA A 38 -12.98 12.55 -3.05
CA ALA A 38 -11.81 11.68 -3.12
C ALA A 38 -11.86 10.67 -1.95
N ASP A 39 -10.71 10.19 -1.49
CA ASP A 39 -10.55 9.09 -0.53
C ASP A 39 -11.32 9.28 0.79
N ALA A 40 -11.58 8.21 1.53
CA ALA A 40 -12.03 8.38 2.90
C ALA A 40 -10.88 8.81 3.84
N VAL A 41 -9.74 8.11 3.80
CA VAL A 41 -8.57 8.42 4.62
C VAL A 41 -7.31 8.38 3.77
N HIS A 42 -6.50 9.43 3.86
CA HIS A 42 -5.26 9.55 3.11
C HIS A 42 -4.16 9.97 4.08
N CYS A 43 -3.16 9.11 4.28
CA CYS A 43 -2.05 9.34 5.21
C CYS A 43 -0.74 9.40 4.43
N GLN A 44 -0.09 10.56 4.51
CA GLN A 44 1.18 10.88 3.85
C GLN A 44 2.24 11.09 4.91
N GLY A 45 3.06 10.08 5.17
CA GLY A 45 4.14 10.18 6.13
C GLY A 45 3.71 10.21 7.60
N GLY A 46 4.55 9.63 8.43
CA GLY A 46 4.41 9.57 9.87
C GLY A 46 5.28 8.45 10.45
N ARG A 47 5.96 8.75 11.56
CA ARG A 47 6.85 7.81 12.26
C ARG A 47 6.13 6.65 12.94
N ARG A 48 4.80 6.73 13.04
CA ARG A 48 3.91 5.66 13.50
C ARG A 48 2.65 5.66 12.65
N GLY A 49 2.26 4.49 12.16
CA GLY A 49 1.11 4.30 11.30
C GLY A 49 -0.22 4.56 11.98
N PRO A 50 -1.29 4.82 11.21
CA PRO A 50 -2.60 5.12 11.74
C PRO A 50 -3.24 3.89 12.38
N GLN A 51 -4.08 4.14 13.38
CA GLN A 51 -4.97 3.17 14.01
C GLN A 51 -6.40 3.48 13.54
N ILE A 52 -6.92 2.69 12.61
CA ILE A 52 -8.23 2.87 11.99
C ILE A 52 -9.11 1.70 12.41
N VAL A 53 -10.00 1.94 13.38
CA VAL A 53 -10.70 0.88 14.11
C VAL A 53 -12.21 1.12 14.12
N GLY A 54 -12.98 0.10 13.71
CA GLY A 54 -14.45 0.16 13.76
C GLY A 54 -15.06 1.17 12.79
N CYS A 55 -14.35 1.56 11.74
CA CYS A 55 -14.76 2.60 10.80
C CYS A 55 -15.66 2.06 9.69
N ARG A 56 -16.48 2.94 9.09
CA ARG A 56 -17.32 2.64 7.94
C ARG A 56 -17.04 3.62 6.80
N PHE A 57 -16.80 3.09 5.61
CA PHE A 57 -16.50 3.85 4.41
C PHE A 57 -17.44 3.46 3.28
N GLU A 58 -18.19 4.44 2.77
CA GLU A 58 -19.27 4.25 1.79
C GLU A 58 -19.37 5.42 0.82
N GLY A 59 -19.49 5.12 -0.47
CA GLY A 59 -19.88 6.05 -1.52
C GLY A 59 -18.85 7.14 -1.88
N MET A 60 -17.59 7.02 -1.49
CA MET A 60 -16.55 7.95 -1.94
C MET A 60 -16.18 7.73 -3.41
N HIS A 61 -15.64 8.77 -4.05
CA HIS A 61 -15.28 8.69 -5.46
C HIS A 61 -13.86 8.12 -5.70
N ASP A 62 -13.11 7.82 -4.65
CA ASP A 62 -11.77 7.25 -4.72
C ASP A 62 -11.57 6.15 -3.67
N ASP A 63 -10.33 5.93 -3.23
CA ASP A 63 -9.95 4.83 -2.33
C ASP A 63 -10.53 4.96 -0.91
N GLY A 64 -10.65 3.82 -0.21
CA GLY A 64 -10.96 3.81 1.21
C GLY A 64 -9.84 4.42 2.03
N ILE A 65 -8.66 3.81 1.93
CA ILE A 65 -7.48 4.23 2.68
C ILE A 65 -6.28 4.22 1.73
N ASN A 66 -5.49 5.30 1.68
CA ASN A 66 -4.17 5.32 1.04
C ASN A 66 -3.09 5.65 2.08
N LEU A 67 -2.09 4.76 2.24
CA LEU A 67 -0.97 4.93 3.18
C LEU A 67 0.36 4.92 2.41
N TYR A 68 1.16 5.98 2.50
CA TYR A 68 2.45 6.08 1.80
C TYR A 68 3.35 7.21 2.31
N VAL A 69 4.54 7.32 1.70
CA VAL A 69 5.40 8.51 1.70
C VAL A 69 5.77 8.90 0.27
N HIS A 70 5.98 10.19 0.03
CA HIS A 70 6.51 10.66 -1.25
C HIS A 70 8.01 10.42 -1.35
N ALA A 71 8.47 10.19 -2.58
CA ALA A 71 9.88 10.13 -2.89
C ALA A 71 10.56 11.50 -2.70
N MET A 72 11.74 11.48 -2.14
CA MET A 72 12.76 12.51 -2.28
C MET A 72 13.72 12.12 -3.42
N ARG A 73 14.69 12.98 -3.73
CA ARG A 73 15.65 12.73 -4.80
C ARG A 73 17.08 13.09 -4.38
N VAL A 74 18.03 12.25 -4.76
CA VAL A 74 19.47 12.59 -4.69
C VAL A 74 19.76 13.70 -5.69
N VAL A 75 20.32 14.81 -5.23
CA VAL A 75 20.81 15.92 -6.06
C VAL A 75 22.28 15.72 -6.42
N GLU A 76 23.08 15.31 -5.44
CA GLU A 76 24.53 15.20 -5.57
C GLU A 76 25.04 14.08 -4.64
N PRO A 77 25.68 13.03 -5.16
CA PRO A 77 26.52 12.17 -4.34
C PRO A 77 27.88 12.85 -4.12
N ARG A 78 28.16 13.29 -2.88
CA ARG A 78 29.42 13.99 -2.56
C ARG A 78 30.58 13.03 -2.35
N ASP A 79 30.30 11.90 -1.70
CA ASP A 79 31.22 10.79 -1.49
C ASP A 79 30.43 9.50 -1.25
N SER A 80 31.11 8.40 -0.92
CA SER A 80 30.48 7.07 -0.74
C SER A 80 29.46 7.01 0.40
N ARG A 81 29.43 7.98 1.33
CA ARG A 81 28.49 7.99 2.47
C ARG A 81 27.75 9.32 2.65
N THR A 82 28.03 10.31 1.83
CA THR A 82 27.43 11.64 1.93
C THR A 82 26.75 12.01 0.63
N ILE A 83 25.46 12.32 0.72
CA ILE A 83 24.64 12.75 -0.40
C ILE A 83 23.92 14.06 -0.06
N VAL A 84 23.49 14.78 -1.08
CA VAL A 84 22.55 15.90 -0.96
C VAL A 84 21.17 15.42 -1.42
N VAL A 85 20.16 15.53 -0.56
CA VAL A 85 18.78 15.11 -0.84
C VAL A 85 17.87 16.32 -0.93
N ASP A 86 17.00 16.32 -1.93
CA ASP A 86 15.93 17.31 -2.14
C ASP A 86 14.55 16.66 -2.00
N GLY A 87 13.60 17.41 -1.44
CA GLY A 87 12.24 16.96 -1.17
C GLY A 87 11.76 17.30 0.24
N ALA A 88 10.45 17.29 0.45
CA ALA A 88 9.82 17.76 1.69
C ALA A 88 9.75 16.71 2.82
N ALA A 89 9.89 15.42 2.52
CA ALA A 89 9.76 14.38 3.53
C ALA A 89 10.83 14.55 4.64
N PRO A 90 10.47 14.40 5.92
CA PRO A 90 11.41 14.58 7.03
C PRO A 90 12.51 13.51 6.99
N ILE A 91 13.70 13.87 7.47
CA ILE A 91 14.83 12.95 7.68
C ILE A 91 15.46 13.32 9.02
N GLU A 92 15.62 12.35 9.91
CA GLU A 92 16.31 12.50 11.19
C GLU A 92 17.46 11.48 11.31
N THR A 93 18.46 11.79 12.14
CA THR A 93 19.48 10.81 12.54
C THR A 93 18.80 9.56 13.11
N GLY A 94 19.23 8.40 12.63
CA GLY A 94 18.67 7.09 12.97
C GLY A 94 17.61 6.57 11.99
N ASP A 95 17.10 7.42 11.08
CA ASP A 95 16.15 6.99 10.06
C ASP A 95 16.76 6.01 9.07
N VAL A 96 15.95 5.11 8.53
CA VAL A 96 16.33 4.21 7.43
C VAL A 96 15.86 4.82 6.12
N LEU A 97 16.82 5.18 5.27
CA LEU A 97 16.55 5.61 3.90
C LEU A 97 16.65 4.42 2.95
N GLN A 98 15.74 4.38 1.98
CA GLN A 98 15.74 3.43 0.88
C GLN A 98 16.03 4.17 -0.42
N PHE A 99 17.12 3.78 -1.08
CA PHE A 99 17.52 4.28 -2.39
C PHE A 99 17.03 3.32 -3.46
N VAL A 100 16.35 3.84 -4.47
CA VAL A 100 15.72 3.00 -5.48
C VAL A 100 16.04 3.46 -6.89
N ASP A 101 16.22 2.49 -7.76
CA ASP A 101 16.09 2.68 -9.19
C ASP A 101 14.60 2.59 -9.53
N ALA A 102 13.98 3.75 -9.70
CA ALA A 102 12.55 3.86 -9.97
C ALA A 102 12.19 3.21 -11.31
N ASP A 103 13.08 3.26 -12.31
CA ASP A 103 12.79 2.75 -13.65
C ASP A 103 12.68 1.22 -13.63
N SER A 104 13.61 0.53 -12.97
CA SER A 104 13.55 -0.94 -12.87
C SER A 104 12.67 -1.45 -11.71
N GLY A 105 12.30 -0.58 -10.78
CA GLY A 105 11.63 -0.97 -9.53
C GLY A 105 12.55 -1.71 -8.57
N ALA A 106 13.87 -1.46 -8.62
CA ALA A 106 14.86 -2.13 -7.79
C ALA A 106 15.27 -1.28 -6.58
N VAL A 107 15.50 -1.94 -5.44
CA VAL A 107 16.14 -1.32 -4.28
C VAL A 107 17.66 -1.39 -4.46
N LEU A 108 18.31 -0.23 -4.49
CA LEU A 108 19.76 -0.11 -4.65
C LEU A 108 20.49 -0.24 -3.30
N ALA A 109 19.95 0.40 -2.27
CA ALA A 109 20.51 0.37 -0.92
C ALA A 109 19.43 0.71 0.12
N GLU A 110 19.60 0.18 1.33
CA GLU A 110 18.91 0.64 2.53
C GLU A 110 19.94 0.87 3.63
N THR A 111 19.95 2.05 4.23
CA THR A 111 20.97 2.40 5.23
C THR A 111 20.45 3.44 6.22
N LYS A 112 21.07 3.48 7.39
CA LYS A 112 20.71 4.42 8.46
C LYS A 112 21.36 5.78 8.24
N VAL A 113 20.64 6.82 8.63
CA VAL A 113 21.16 8.19 8.67
C VAL A 113 22.00 8.39 9.93
N GLU A 114 23.22 8.89 9.78
CA GLU A 114 24.09 9.27 10.90
C GLU A 114 23.97 10.76 11.21
N ALA A 115 23.90 11.60 10.17
CA ALA A 115 23.79 13.05 10.32
C ALA A 115 22.97 13.67 9.18
N VAL A 116 22.27 14.75 9.51
CA VAL A 116 21.48 15.56 8.57
C VAL A 116 21.87 17.02 8.74
N GLY A 117 22.29 17.65 7.65
CA GLY A 117 22.53 19.08 7.58
C GLY A 117 21.23 19.87 7.40
N GLU A 118 21.27 21.14 7.76
CA GLU A 118 20.16 22.07 7.54
C GLU A 118 20.06 22.53 6.09
N GLY A 119 18.87 23.00 5.69
CA GLY A 119 18.62 23.58 4.36
C GLY A 119 17.49 22.89 3.60
N ALA A 120 17.09 23.49 2.48
CA ALA A 120 16.09 22.89 1.57
C ALA A 120 16.65 21.63 0.89
N GLN A 121 17.92 21.72 0.45
CA GLN A 121 18.72 20.58 0.02
C GLN A 121 19.61 20.15 1.19
N ARG A 122 19.37 18.95 1.71
CA ARG A 122 19.96 18.48 2.97
C ARG A 122 21.14 17.59 2.67
N ALA A 123 22.30 17.92 3.21
CA ALA A 123 23.44 17.00 3.22
C ALA A 123 23.14 15.88 4.23
N VAL A 124 23.06 14.64 3.78
CA VAL A 124 22.75 13.47 4.59
C VAL A 124 23.96 12.55 4.58
N GLN A 125 24.48 12.24 5.76
CA GLN A 125 25.50 11.22 5.95
C GLN A 125 24.81 9.92 6.36
N VAL A 126 25.14 8.82 5.68
CA VAL A 126 24.62 7.48 5.94
C VAL A 126 25.69 6.55 6.54
N ALA A 127 25.23 5.52 7.24
CA ALA A 127 26.08 4.60 7.99
C ALA A 127 26.92 3.70 7.09
N GLU A 128 26.37 3.27 5.95
CA GLU A 128 27.00 2.34 5.03
C GLU A 128 27.36 3.02 3.71
N GLU A 129 28.42 2.54 3.05
CA GLU A 129 28.80 3.02 1.73
C GLU A 129 27.68 2.71 0.72
N LEU A 130 27.27 3.76 0.00
CA LEU A 130 26.30 3.66 -1.07
C LEU A 130 26.97 3.08 -2.31
N PRO A 131 26.29 2.18 -3.05
CA PRO A 131 26.81 1.65 -4.29
C PRO A 131 26.89 2.75 -5.36
N ASP A 132 27.82 2.60 -6.32
CA ASP A 132 28.01 3.53 -7.44
C ASP A 132 26.75 3.79 -8.29
N ALA A 133 25.75 2.89 -8.20
CA ALA A 133 24.45 3.05 -8.84
C ALA A 133 23.61 4.18 -8.22
N VAL A 134 23.89 4.61 -6.98
CA VAL A 134 23.23 5.77 -6.37
C VAL A 134 23.84 7.05 -6.95
N THR A 135 23.08 7.70 -7.82
CA THR A 135 23.53 8.85 -8.60
C THR A 135 22.54 10.02 -8.45
N ALA A 136 22.89 11.18 -9.00
CA ALA A 136 21.95 12.29 -9.10
C ALA A 136 20.70 11.85 -9.86
N GLY A 137 19.52 12.03 -9.25
CA GLY A 137 18.25 11.55 -9.80
C GLY A 137 17.67 10.33 -9.09
N THR A 138 18.49 9.55 -8.36
CA THR A 138 18.01 8.38 -7.60
C THR A 138 16.89 8.77 -6.63
N ALA A 139 15.80 8.03 -6.65
CA ALA A 139 14.67 8.25 -5.75
C ALA A 139 14.99 7.72 -4.35
N VAL A 140 14.56 8.45 -3.33
CA VAL A 140 14.84 8.13 -1.92
C VAL A 140 13.56 8.16 -1.11
N TYR A 141 13.24 7.08 -0.42
CA TYR A 141 12.14 7.03 0.53
C TYR A 141 12.67 6.95 1.97
N ASN A 142 12.06 7.70 2.89
CA ASN A 142 12.31 7.49 4.32
C ASN A 142 11.39 6.39 4.86
N ARG A 143 11.91 5.17 5.00
CA ARG A 143 11.14 4.02 5.49
C ARG A 143 10.73 4.19 6.95
N SER A 144 11.55 4.85 7.77
CA SER A 144 11.22 5.12 9.18
C SER A 144 10.02 6.07 9.33
N ASN A 145 9.72 6.86 8.29
CA ASN A 145 8.55 7.73 8.24
C ASN A 145 7.40 7.15 7.39
N ALA A 146 7.52 5.92 6.90
CA ALA A 146 6.53 5.26 6.04
C ALA A 146 5.41 4.56 6.82
N LEU A 147 4.88 5.24 7.85
CA LEU A 147 3.72 4.80 8.62
C LEU A 147 3.84 3.38 9.22
N PRO A 148 4.99 3.00 9.82
CA PRO A 148 5.16 1.66 10.37
C PRO A 148 4.22 1.42 11.55
N GLY A 149 3.73 0.18 11.75
CA GLY A 149 2.85 -0.11 12.89
C GLY A 149 1.37 0.24 12.65
N PHE A 150 0.94 0.38 11.40
CA PHE A 150 -0.46 0.68 11.09
C PHE A 150 -1.40 -0.46 11.52
N ARG A 151 -2.64 -0.10 11.85
CA ARG A 151 -3.73 -1.05 12.14
C ARG A 151 -4.99 -0.60 11.45
N ILE A 152 -5.58 -1.49 10.66
CA ILE A 152 -6.91 -1.33 10.07
C ILE A 152 -7.74 -2.51 10.55
N ASP A 153 -8.70 -2.26 11.42
CA ASP A 153 -9.36 -3.33 12.17
C ASP A 153 -10.87 -3.12 12.30
N SER A 154 -11.63 -4.21 12.18
CA SER A 154 -13.08 -4.20 12.36
C SER A 154 -13.80 -3.14 11.51
N CYS A 155 -13.26 -2.85 10.32
CA CYS A 155 -13.78 -1.81 9.43
C CYS A 155 -14.72 -2.39 8.37
N ARG A 156 -15.59 -1.53 7.82
CA ARG A 156 -16.48 -1.88 6.72
C ARG A 156 -16.30 -0.92 5.54
N PHE A 157 -15.86 -1.47 4.42
CA PHE A 157 -15.68 -0.80 3.14
C PHE A 157 -16.79 -1.29 2.21
N HIS A 158 -17.70 -0.42 1.77
CA HIS A 158 -18.76 -0.87 0.86
C HIS A 158 -19.27 0.17 -0.12
N ASP A 159 -19.61 -0.28 -1.33
CA ASP A 159 -20.35 0.48 -2.35
C ASP A 159 -19.68 1.81 -2.77
N PHE A 160 -18.42 1.75 -3.23
CA PHE A 160 -17.68 2.91 -3.75
C PHE A 160 -16.74 2.56 -4.93
N ARG A 161 -16.25 3.59 -5.63
CA ARG A 161 -15.51 3.45 -6.90
C ARG A 161 -14.07 2.92 -6.70
N GLY A 162 -13.31 3.40 -5.73
CA GLY A 162 -11.88 3.07 -5.60
C GLY A 162 -11.54 1.68 -5.06
N ILE A 163 -10.28 1.55 -4.63
CA ILE A 163 -9.70 0.41 -3.93
C ILE A 163 -10.04 0.50 -2.44
N GLY A 164 -10.19 -0.65 -1.76
CA GLY A 164 -10.42 -0.69 -0.31
C GLY A 164 -9.28 -0.06 0.50
N VAL A 165 -8.10 -0.68 0.42
CA VAL A 165 -6.85 -0.17 1.02
C VAL A 165 -5.72 -0.19 0.00
N ARG A 166 -5.09 0.96 -0.20
CA ARG A 166 -3.88 1.14 -1.01
C ARG A 166 -2.69 1.33 -0.07
N LEU A 167 -1.81 0.34 -0.03
CA LEU A 167 -0.83 0.15 1.05
C LEU A 167 0.62 0.23 0.56
N LYS A 168 1.31 1.29 1.01
CA LYS A 168 2.78 1.44 0.99
C LYS A 168 3.31 1.70 2.39
N ALA A 169 3.05 0.78 3.30
CA ALA A 169 3.52 0.82 4.68
C ALA A 169 3.87 -0.58 5.18
N SER A 170 4.63 -0.69 6.27
CA SER A 170 5.18 -1.95 6.78
C SER A 170 4.83 -2.18 8.26
N ALA A 171 5.11 -3.38 8.76
CA ALA A 171 4.95 -3.76 10.17
C ALA A 171 3.53 -3.50 10.69
N GLY A 172 2.50 -3.91 9.95
CA GLY A 172 1.12 -3.56 10.26
C GLY A 172 0.11 -4.65 9.94
N ILE A 173 -1.13 -4.42 10.36
CA ILE A 173 -2.20 -5.41 10.30
C ILE A 173 -3.49 -4.85 9.69
N ILE A 174 -4.12 -5.66 8.85
CA ILE A 174 -5.49 -5.46 8.35
C ILE A 174 -6.31 -6.66 8.83
N ALA A 175 -7.20 -6.44 9.79
CA ALA A 175 -7.91 -7.52 10.48
C ALA A 175 -9.42 -7.32 10.53
N ASP A 176 -10.14 -8.45 10.55
CA ASP A 176 -11.56 -8.56 10.90
C ASP A 176 -12.47 -7.57 10.13
N SER A 177 -12.06 -7.17 8.93
CA SER A 177 -12.72 -6.13 8.14
C SER A 177 -13.50 -6.72 6.96
N ARG A 178 -14.46 -5.96 6.46
CA ARG A 178 -15.33 -6.35 5.35
C ARG A 178 -15.18 -5.42 4.17
N PHE A 179 -14.98 -6.00 2.99
CA PHE A 179 -14.86 -5.31 1.71
C PHE A 179 -15.96 -5.80 0.78
N GLU A 180 -16.94 -4.95 0.47
CA GLU A 180 -18.21 -5.36 -0.14
C GLU A 180 -18.56 -4.47 -1.35
N GLY A 181 -18.61 -5.03 -2.55
CA GLY A 181 -19.06 -4.31 -3.75
C GLY A 181 -18.21 -3.08 -4.11
N LEU A 182 -16.89 -3.14 -3.93
CA LEU A 182 -15.99 -2.08 -4.38
C LEU A 182 -15.73 -2.23 -5.87
N SER A 183 -15.58 -1.13 -6.61
CA SER A 183 -15.30 -1.24 -8.05
C SER A 183 -13.86 -1.70 -8.32
N GLY A 184 -12.88 -1.23 -7.53
CA GLY A 184 -11.50 -1.74 -7.51
C GLY A 184 -11.31 -2.89 -6.51
N CYS A 185 -10.08 -3.40 -6.38
CA CYS A 185 -9.75 -4.49 -5.44
C CYS A 185 -9.95 -4.07 -3.97
N GLY A 186 -10.08 -5.06 -3.07
CA GLY A 186 -10.23 -4.80 -1.64
C GLY A 186 -8.92 -4.35 -1.00
N LEU A 187 -7.80 -4.91 -1.43
CA LEU A 187 -6.48 -4.59 -0.91
C LEU A 187 -5.46 -4.58 -2.05
N TRP A 188 -4.67 -3.51 -2.08
CA TRP A 188 -3.55 -3.34 -3.00
C TRP A 188 -2.27 -2.98 -2.22
N ILE A 189 -1.37 -3.94 -2.11
CA ILE A 189 -0.02 -3.75 -1.56
C ILE A 189 0.93 -3.58 -2.72
N ALA A 190 1.31 -2.34 -3.02
CA ALA A 190 2.17 -2.00 -4.15
C ALA A 190 2.72 -0.59 -4.06
N ASN A 191 3.93 -0.36 -4.59
CA ASN A 191 4.39 1.00 -4.89
C ASN A 191 3.55 1.64 -6.01
N ASP A 192 3.67 2.96 -6.14
CA ASP A 192 2.97 3.73 -7.17
C ASP A 192 3.92 4.74 -7.84
N PRO A 193 4.68 4.28 -8.85
CA PRO A 193 5.73 5.10 -9.46
C PRO A 193 5.16 6.31 -10.20
N GLY A 194 4.03 6.18 -10.89
CA GLY A 194 3.34 7.29 -11.55
C GLY A 194 2.98 8.46 -10.62
N TRP A 195 2.86 8.21 -9.32
CA TRP A 195 2.57 9.22 -8.29
C TRP A 195 3.73 9.49 -7.32
N SER A 196 4.90 8.86 -7.56
CA SER A 196 6.06 8.91 -6.66
C SER A 196 5.71 8.53 -5.21
N GLU A 197 4.79 7.58 -5.03
CA GLU A 197 4.33 7.11 -3.72
C GLU A 197 4.92 5.73 -3.40
N GLY A 198 5.65 5.65 -2.30
CA GLY A 198 6.33 4.45 -1.84
C GLY A 198 6.26 4.29 -0.33
N PRO A 199 7.18 3.52 0.30
CA PRO A 199 8.43 2.98 -0.26
C PRO A 199 8.21 1.78 -1.20
N LEU A 200 9.27 1.33 -1.86
CA LEU A 200 9.25 0.06 -2.60
C LEU A 200 9.28 -1.09 -1.59
N GLY A 201 8.31 -1.99 -1.69
CA GLY A 201 8.25 -3.17 -0.84
C GLY A 201 7.75 -2.88 0.58
N SER A 202 6.45 -3.10 0.77
CA SER A 202 5.85 -3.29 2.09
C SER A 202 6.36 -4.59 2.71
N ARG A 203 6.73 -4.56 4.00
CA ARG A 203 7.23 -5.71 4.75
C ARG A 203 6.47 -5.94 6.04
N ASP A 204 6.44 -7.17 6.53
CA ASP A 204 5.83 -7.51 7.83
C ASP A 204 4.36 -7.09 7.89
N VAL A 205 3.56 -7.55 6.93
CA VAL A 205 2.14 -7.19 6.81
C VAL A 205 1.27 -8.41 7.03
N GLU A 206 0.32 -8.29 7.95
CA GLU A 206 -0.66 -9.33 8.24
C GLU A 206 -2.05 -8.92 7.74
N VAL A 207 -2.70 -9.80 6.98
CA VAL A 207 -4.06 -9.66 6.47
C VAL A 207 -4.86 -10.85 7.01
N VAL A 208 -5.64 -10.64 8.07
CA VAL A 208 -6.17 -11.72 8.89
C VAL A 208 -7.69 -11.62 9.10
N GLY A 209 -8.42 -12.71 8.88
CA GLY A 209 -9.84 -12.77 9.24
C GLY A 209 -10.76 -11.84 8.45
N ASN A 210 -10.30 -11.30 7.31
CA ASN A 210 -11.09 -10.38 6.51
C ASN A 210 -12.05 -11.12 5.59
N ARG A 211 -13.14 -10.42 5.22
CA ARG A 211 -14.13 -10.93 4.28
C ARG A 211 -14.25 -10.01 3.06
N PHE A 212 -14.10 -10.58 1.88
CA PHE A 212 -14.22 -9.89 0.60
C PHE A 212 -15.40 -10.47 -0.18
N VAL A 213 -16.34 -9.61 -0.57
CA VAL A 213 -17.59 -10.02 -1.22
C VAL A 213 -17.84 -9.16 -2.45
N GLY A 214 -17.87 -9.80 -3.63
CA GLY A 214 -18.24 -9.14 -4.89
C GLY A 214 -17.32 -7.97 -5.25
N THR A 215 -16.02 -8.12 -4.98
CA THR A 215 -14.98 -7.11 -5.17
C THR A 215 -13.79 -7.75 -5.87
N PRO A 216 -13.15 -7.12 -6.86
CA PRO A 216 -13.57 -5.93 -7.61
C PRO A 216 -14.86 -6.15 -8.41
N GLY A 217 -15.75 -5.16 -8.42
CA GLY A 217 -17.00 -5.17 -9.17
C GLY A 217 -16.87 -4.62 -10.60
N ASP A 218 -15.84 -3.82 -10.90
CA ASP A 218 -15.63 -3.28 -12.25
C ASP A 218 -14.95 -4.30 -13.16
N THR A 219 -15.72 -4.86 -14.09
CA THR A 219 -15.22 -5.84 -15.06
C THR A 219 -14.50 -5.21 -16.26
N SER A 220 -14.61 -3.89 -16.47
CA SER A 220 -13.97 -3.19 -17.59
C SER A 220 -12.47 -2.99 -17.40
N LEU A 221 -12.01 -2.96 -16.14
CA LEU A 221 -10.62 -2.72 -15.76
C LEU A 221 -9.86 -4.00 -15.40
N GLN A 222 -10.38 -5.19 -15.74
CA GLN A 222 -9.72 -6.47 -15.40
C GLN A 222 -8.35 -6.69 -16.07
N ALA A 223 -8.03 -5.91 -17.11
CA ALA A 223 -6.70 -5.91 -17.72
C ALA A 223 -5.71 -5.00 -16.97
N TRP A 224 -6.21 -4.14 -16.08
CA TRP A 224 -5.43 -3.25 -15.25
C TRP A 224 -5.20 -3.88 -13.87
N PRO A 225 -4.02 -3.67 -13.24
CA PRO A 225 -3.63 -4.44 -12.06
C PRO A 225 -4.63 -4.31 -10.89
N HIS A 226 -5.20 -3.13 -10.66
CA HIS A 226 -6.07 -2.89 -9.51
C HIS A 226 -7.44 -3.59 -9.53
N SER A 227 -7.81 -4.24 -10.64
CA SER A 227 -9.06 -5.02 -10.78
C SER A 227 -8.80 -6.43 -11.32
N ALA A 228 -7.54 -6.85 -11.40
CA ALA A 228 -7.17 -8.20 -11.83
C ALA A 228 -7.30 -9.24 -10.69
N ALA A 229 -7.24 -8.81 -9.42
CA ALA A 229 -7.39 -9.66 -8.24
C ALA A 229 -8.23 -8.98 -7.15
N THR A 230 -8.70 -9.76 -6.17
CA THR A 230 -9.40 -9.21 -4.98
C THR A 230 -8.41 -8.67 -3.95
N VAL A 231 -7.31 -9.41 -3.75
CA VAL A 231 -6.12 -8.98 -3.01
C VAL A 231 -4.94 -8.98 -3.97
N MET A 232 -4.34 -7.81 -4.15
CA MET A 232 -3.22 -7.58 -5.08
C MET A 232 -1.96 -7.26 -4.28
N ILE A 233 -0.93 -8.08 -4.44
CA ILE A 233 0.44 -7.80 -3.99
C ILE A 233 1.28 -7.73 -5.24
N GLU A 234 1.78 -6.56 -5.60
CA GLU A 234 2.56 -6.38 -6.83
C GLU A 234 3.58 -5.26 -6.70
N LEU A 235 4.76 -5.48 -7.27
CA LEU A 235 5.79 -4.46 -7.39
C LEU A 235 5.86 -3.92 -8.83
N PHE A 236 5.84 -2.59 -8.97
CA PHE A 236 5.87 -1.90 -10.26
C PHE A 236 7.21 -1.22 -10.57
N SER A 237 7.60 -1.26 -11.84
CA SER A 237 8.65 -0.45 -12.45
C SER A 237 8.15 0.96 -12.77
N GLY A 238 9.05 1.87 -13.16
CA GLY A 238 8.74 3.28 -13.38
C GLY A 238 7.75 3.57 -14.50
N ASP A 239 7.51 2.59 -15.37
CA ASP A 239 6.51 2.62 -16.46
C ASP A 239 5.14 2.04 -16.04
N ASP A 240 4.90 1.87 -14.73
CA ASP A 240 3.75 1.16 -14.15
C ASP A 240 3.63 -0.30 -14.64
N GLY A 241 4.73 -0.85 -15.17
CA GLY A 241 4.86 -2.24 -15.57
C GLY A 241 5.32 -3.15 -14.43
N PRO A 242 5.38 -4.46 -14.67
CA PRO A 242 5.86 -5.42 -13.67
C PRO A 242 7.36 -5.24 -13.39
N ALA A 243 7.73 -4.91 -12.15
CA ALA A 243 9.15 -4.84 -11.75
C ALA A 243 9.80 -6.24 -11.72
N ALA A 244 11.08 -6.32 -12.07
CA ALA A 244 11.84 -7.58 -11.99
C ALA A 244 12.25 -7.93 -10.54
N ALA A 245 12.36 -6.93 -9.67
CA ALA A 245 12.79 -7.09 -8.29
C ALA A 245 11.70 -7.73 -7.41
N ARG A 246 12.12 -8.24 -6.24
CA ARG A 246 11.23 -8.75 -5.19
C ARG A 246 11.45 -7.94 -3.92
N ALA A 247 10.65 -6.89 -3.73
CA ALA A 247 10.84 -5.96 -2.62
C ALA A 247 9.79 -6.14 -1.50
N HIS A 248 8.61 -6.67 -1.83
CA HIS A 248 7.62 -7.06 -0.84
C HIS A 248 8.11 -8.29 -0.08
N GLU A 249 7.96 -8.32 1.25
CA GLU A 249 8.53 -9.40 2.05
C GLU A 249 7.71 -9.69 3.32
N ARG A 250 7.64 -10.95 3.77
CA ARG A 250 6.96 -11.33 5.02
C ARG A 250 5.52 -10.83 5.05
N ILE A 251 4.74 -11.22 4.04
CA ILE A 251 3.32 -10.89 3.94
C ILE A 251 2.50 -12.13 4.25
N VAL A 252 1.57 -12.03 5.20
CA VAL A 252 0.74 -13.14 5.65
C VAL A 252 -0.72 -12.85 5.31
N LEU A 253 -1.37 -13.77 4.59
CA LEU A 253 -2.81 -13.81 4.40
C LEU A 253 -3.32 -15.01 5.18
N ARG A 254 -4.00 -14.79 6.31
CA ARG A 254 -4.54 -15.87 7.14
C ARG A 254 -6.05 -15.77 7.34
N ASP A 255 -6.75 -16.90 7.29
CA ASP A 255 -8.17 -16.98 7.70
C ASP A 255 -9.11 -16.02 6.95
N ASN A 256 -8.76 -15.62 5.72
CA ASN A 256 -9.60 -14.71 4.93
C ASN A 256 -10.65 -15.49 4.12
N ASP A 257 -11.83 -14.88 3.95
CA ASP A 257 -12.93 -15.41 3.14
C ASP A 257 -13.14 -14.51 1.91
N ILE A 258 -12.92 -15.07 0.71
CA ILE A 258 -12.97 -14.33 -0.55
C ILE A 258 -14.02 -14.94 -1.47
N GLN A 259 -15.10 -14.18 -1.69
CA GLN A 259 -16.02 -14.38 -2.81
C GLN A 259 -15.58 -13.48 -3.96
N GLN A 260 -14.78 -14.04 -4.87
CA GLN A 260 -14.09 -13.28 -5.91
C GLN A 260 -14.95 -13.08 -7.16
N THR A 261 -14.75 -11.93 -7.82
CA THR A 261 -15.34 -11.57 -9.12
C THR A 261 -14.28 -11.20 -10.18
N ALA A 262 -13.01 -11.24 -9.80
CA ALA A 262 -11.86 -10.84 -10.61
C ALA A 262 -11.34 -11.99 -11.49
N ARG A 263 -10.13 -11.83 -12.05
CA ARG A 263 -9.38 -12.91 -12.72
C ARG A 263 -8.63 -13.82 -11.74
N SER A 264 -8.53 -13.41 -10.48
CA SER A 264 -8.04 -14.22 -9.37
C SER A 264 -8.56 -13.69 -8.03
N ALA A 265 -8.61 -14.55 -7.01
CA ALA A 265 -8.86 -14.09 -5.65
C ALA A 265 -7.63 -13.31 -5.14
N VAL A 266 -6.45 -13.89 -5.32
CA VAL A 266 -5.17 -13.34 -4.89
C VAL A 266 -4.19 -13.30 -6.06
N PHE A 267 -3.50 -12.18 -6.22
CA PHE A 267 -2.33 -12.08 -7.07
C PHE A 267 -1.11 -11.72 -6.22
N VAL A 268 0.01 -12.40 -6.47
CA VAL A 268 1.29 -12.14 -5.80
C VAL A 268 2.41 -11.99 -6.82
N GLY A 269 3.00 -10.81 -6.90
CA GLY A 269 4.21 -10.58 -7.68
C GLY A 269 5.17 -9.59 -7.05
N GLY A 270 6.45 -9.73 -7.41
CA GLY A 270 7.54 -8.92 -6.83
C GLY A 270 7.67 -9.07 -5.31
N ALA A 271 7.43 -10.28 -4.80
CA ALA A 271 7.38 -10.56 -3.36
C ALA A 271 8.17 -11.82 -2.96
N SER A 272 8.73 -11.83 -1.76
CA SER A 272 9.33 -13.02 -1.15
C SER A 272 8.72 -13.29 0.22
N ASP A 273 8.79 -14.54 0.69
CA ASP A 273 8.24 -14.94 1.99
C ASP A 273 6.76 -14.53 2.18
N VAL A 274 5.92 -14.91 1.21
CA VAL A 274 4.46 -14.75 1.31
C VAL A 274 3.85 -16.03 1.85
N VAL A 275 3.04 -15.93 2.90
CA VAL A 275 2.33 -17.06 3.48
C VAL A 275 0.83 -16.86 3.27
N ILE A 276 0.20 -17.83 2.62
CA ILE A 276 -1.26 -17.92 2.51
C ILE A 276 -1.69 -19.13 3.34
N ASP A 277 -2.52 -18.91 4.34
CA ASP A 277 -2.89 -19.89 5.35
C ASP A 277 -4.40 -19.85 5.64
N ASP A 278 -5.06 -21.01 5.63
CA ASP A 278 -6.50 -21.14 5.92
C ASP A 278 -7.41 -20.17 5.13
N LEU A 279 -7.09 -19.98 3.85
CA LEU A 279 -7.88 -19.15 2.94
C LEU A 279 -9.13 -19.89 2.45
N ARG A 280 -10.28 -19.20 2.49
CA ARG A 280 -11.55 -19.67 1.93
C ARG A 280 -11.85 -18.92 0.65
N VAL A 281 -12.09 -19.63 -0.44
CA VAL A 281 -12.38 -19.02 -1.75
C VAL A 281 -13.65 -19.59 -2.36
N GLN A 282 -14.57 -18.70 -2.73
CA GLN A 282 -15.69 -19.02 -3.59
C GLN A 282 -15.41 -18.47 -5.00
N GLU A 283 -15.09 -19.36 -5.94
CA GLU A 283 -14.71 -18.97 -7.30
C GLU A 283 -15.91 -18.79 -8.25
N ARG A 284 -15.71 -17.97 -9.28
CA ARG A 284 -16.48 -18.06 -10.51
C ARG A 284 -15.88 -19.18 -11.39
N ALA A 285 -16.72 -20.04 -11.97
CA ALA A 285 -16.25 -21.17 -12.77
C ALA A 285 -15.23 -20.77 -13.86
N GLY A 286 -14.07 -21.44 -13.88
CA GLY A 286 -13.05 -21.27 -14.92
C GLY A 286 -12.01 -20.17 -14.64
N VAL A 287 -11.87 -19.72 -13.40
CA VAL A 287 -10.92 -18.67 -12.99
C VAL A 287 -10.09 -19.15 -11.81
N SER A 288 -8.75 -19.11 -11.94
CA SER A 288 -7.82 -19.53 -10.87
C SER A 288 -7.97 -18.63 -9.64
N TRP A 289 -8.05 -19.17 -8.43
CA TRP A 289 -7.99 -18.36 -7.21
C TRP A 289 -6.65 -17.64 -7.02
N LEU A 290 -5.53 -18.21 -7.48
CA LEU A 290 -4.19 -17.65 -7.30
C LEU A 290 -3.49 -17.39 -8.65
N ALA A 291 -2.87 -16.22 -8.77
CA ALA A 291 -1.96 -15.88 -9.85
C ALA A 291 -0.65 -15.34 -9.27
N THR A 292 0.49 -15.63 -9.91
CA THR A 292 1.81 -15.29 -9.37
C THR A 292 2.81 -14.84 -10.43
N ARG A 293 3.72 -13.94 -10.07
CA ARG A 293 4.83 -13.51 -10.93
C ARG A 293 6.08 -13.16 -10.10
N GLY A 294 7.13 -13.97 -10.20
CA GLY A 294 8.37 -13.70 -9.46
C GLY A 294 8.13 -13.63 -7.95
N ALA A 295 7.41 -14.62 -7.41
CA ALA A 295 7.02 -14.68 -6.01
C ALA A 295 7.53 -15.96 -5.34
N ASP A 296 8.02 -15.84 -4.10
CA ASP A 296 8.27 -16.98 -3.22
C ASP A 296 7.13 -17.06 -2.20
N LEU A 297 6.33 -18.12 -2.27
CA LEU A 297 5.17 -18.26 -1.39
C LEU A 297 4.94 -19.68 -0.90
N ARG A 298 4.34 -19.78 0.28
CA ARG A 298 3.85 -21.02 0.88
C ARG A 298 2.34 -20.92 1.04
N VAL A 299 1.64 -21.92 0.52
CA VAL A 299 0.19 -22.09 0.72
C VAL A 299 -0.05 -23.28 1.64
N THR A 300 -0.78 -23.05 2.73
CA THR A 300 -1.31 -24.07 3.64
C THR A 300 -2.79 -23.80 3.87
N GLY A 301 -3.61 -24.82 4.09
CA GLY A 301 -5.05 -24.62 4.36
C GLY A 301 -5.79 -23.82 3.29
N ILE A 302 -6.28 -24.49 2.25
CA ILE A 302 -7.13 -23.85 1.24
C ILE A 302 -8.45 -24.63 1.13
N SER A 303 -9.57 -23.93 1.15
CA SER A 303 -10.90 -24.57 1.06
C SER A 303 -11.93 -23.71 0.32
N GLY A 304 -12.97 -24.36 -0.19
CA GLY A 304 -14.01 -23.73 -1.00
C GLY A 304 -14.13 -24.33 -2.40
N ASP A 305 -14.80 -23.62 -3.31
CA ASP A 305 -15.02 -24.05 -4.69
C ASP A 305 -13.79 -23.72 -5.54
N ILE A 306 -12.70 -24.47 -5.36
CA ILE A 306 -11.40 -24.20 -5.98
C ILE A 306 -11.20 -25.15 -7.17
N ARG A 307 -10.88 -24.62 -8.36
CA ARG A 307 -10.57 -25.41 -9.56
C ARG A 307 -9.16 -25.20 -10.10
#